data_AF-A0A655FX54-F1
#
_entry.id   AF-A0A655FX54-F1
#
_cell.length_a   1.000
_cell.length_b   1.000
_cell.length_c   1.000
_cell.angle_alpha   90.00
_cell.angle_beta   90.00
_cell.angle_gamma   90.00
#
_symmetry.space_group_name_H-M   'P 1'
#
loop_
_entity.id
_entity.type
_entity.pdbx_description
1 polymer ?
#
loop_
_entity_poly.entity_id
_entity_poly.type
_entity_poly.pdbx_seq_one_letter_code
_entity_poly.pdbx_strand_id
1 'polypeptide(L)'
;MLAAIQKALDIKGVHDPAARARWTRGMDLVARRESNYNANAINHWDSNAARGTPSRGVWQFIAPTFAAYHEPGTSTNIHDLVAQACAFINYARGHYGVAADASNLADLIQQADPRRSPRGY
;
A
#
# COMPACT_ATOMS: atom_id res chain seq x y z
N MET A 1 8.53 -1.76 -9.04
CA MET A 1 7.42 -2.23 -8.17
C MET A 1 7.83 -3.45 -7.35
N LEU A 2 7.97 -4.63 -7.97
CA LEU A 2 8.24 -5.90 -7.29
C LEU A 2 9.40 -5.85 -6.30
N ALA A 3 10.55 -5.28 -6.69
CA ALA A 3 11.72 -5.17 -5.82
C ALA A 3 11.44 -4.38 -4.52
N ALA A 4 10.62 -3.32 -4.58
CA ALA A 4 10.26 -2.53 -3.41
C ALA A 4 9.35 -3.32 -2.46
N ILE A 5 8.39 -4.08 -3.01
CA ILE A 5 7.52 -4.96 -2.21
C ILE A 5 8.35 -6.05 -1.54
N GLN A 6 9.27 -6.71 -2.27
CA GLN A 6 10.13 -7.74 -1.69
C GLN A 6 11.02 -7.16 -0.58
N LYS A 7 11.61 -5.97 -0.80
CA LYS A 7 12.41 -5.30 0.22
C LYS A 7 11.60 -4.92 1.46
N ALA A 8 10.37 -4.44 1.27
CA ALA A 8 9.46 -4.18 2.38
C ALA A 8 9.14 -5.46 3.15
N LEU A 9 8.83 -6.57 2.46
CA LEU A 9 8.58 -7.86 3.10
C LEU A 9 9.80 -8.36 3.91
N ASP A 10 11.03 -8.11 3.44
CA ASP A 10 12.24 -8.40 4.20
C ASP A 10 12.33 -7.55 5.47
N ILE A 11 12.08 -6.24 5.37
CA ILE A 11 12.05 -5.32 6.52
C ILE A 11 10.98 -5.75 7.54
N LYS A 12 9.83 -6.23 7.06
CA LYS A 12 8.73 -6.72 7.90
C LYS A 12 8.94 -8.14 8.43
N GLY A 13 10.05 -8.80 8.11
CA GLY A 13 10.36 -10.16 8.56
C GLY A 13 9.45 -11.25 7.97
N VAL A 14 8.83 -11.00 6.82
CA VAL A 14 7.94 -11.96 6.15
C VAL A 14 8.79 -12.88 5.25
N HIS A 15 9.19 -14.03 5.79
CA HIS A 15 10.05 -14.98 5.08
C HIS A 15 9.29 -16.16 4.45
N ASP A 16 8.07 -16.45 4.94
CA ASP A 16 7.25 -17.54 4.39
C ASP A 16 6.90 -17.27 2.91
N PRO A 17 7.24 -18.19 1.98
CA PRO A 17 7.02 -17.96 0.55
C PRO A 17 5.55 -17.75 0.18
N ALA A 18 4.61 -18.43 0.85
CA ALA A 18 3.19 -18.31 0.55
C ALA A 18 2.65 -16.94 0.98
N ALA A 19 3.02 -16.48 2.18
CA ALA A 19 2.72 -15.15 2.68
C ALA A 19 3.28 -14.07 1.76
N ARG A 20 4.56 -14.19 1.36
CA ARG A 20 5.19 -13.25 0.43
C ARG A 20 4.45 -13.18 -0.90
N ALA A 21 4.02 -14.33 -1.43
CA ALA A 21 3.28 -14.38 -2.69
C ALA A 21 1.90 -13.71 -2.58
N ARG A 22 1.19 -13.87 -1.45
CA ARG A 22 -0.11 -13.21 -1.20
C ARG A 22 0.04 -11.70 -1.07
N TRP A 23 0.97 -11.22 -0.23
CA TRP A 23 1.28 -9.80 -0.11
C TRP A 23 1.67 -9.19 -1.46
N THR A 24 2.56 -9.85 -2.20
CA THR A 24 3.04 -9.36 -3.50
C THR A 24 1.90 -9.19 -4.49
N ARG A 25 1.04 -10.21 -4.64
CA ARG A 25 -0.10 -10.13 -5.58
C ARG A 25 -1.10 -9.04 -5.19
N GLY A 26 -1.45 -8.95 -3.90
CA GLY A 26 -2.41 -7.95 -3.43
C GLY A 26 -1.88 -6.53 -3.59
N MET A 27 -0.65 -6.28 -3.14
CA MET A 27 -0.02 -4.96 -3.24
C MET A 27 0.22 -4.52 -4.68
N ASP A 28 0.63 -5.43 -5.57
CA ASP A 28 0.80 -5.14 -7.00
C ASP A 28 -0.53 -4.75 -7.65
N LEU A 29 -1.61 -5.47 -7.34
CA LEU A 29 -2.93 -5.15 -7.86
C LEU A 29 -3.42 -3.77 -7.40
N VAL A 30 -3.23 -3.44 -6.12
CA VAL A 30 -3.58 -2.11 -5.59
C VAL A 30 -2.76 -1.04 -6.30
N ALA A 31 -1.44 -1.20 -6.40
CA ALA A 31 -0.55 -0.27 -7.09
C ALA A 31 -0.97 -0.02 -8.56
N ARG A 32 -1.40 -1.07 -9.25
CA ARG A 32 -1.93 -0.95 -10.62
C ARG A 32 -3.21 -0.13 -10.67
N ARG A 33 -4.15 -0.40 -9.76
CA ARG A 33 -5.47 0.24 -9.72
C ARG A 33 -5.42 1.69 -9.27
N GLU A 34 -4.55 2.00 -8.31
CA GLU A 34 -4.47 3.32 -7.68
C GLU A 34 -3.69 4.34 -8.53
N SER A 35 -2.60 3.92 -9.17
CA SER A 35 -1.74 4.87 -9.88
C SER A 35 -1.17 4.37 -11.21
N ASN A 36 -1.56 3.16 -11.64
CA ASN A 36 -0.90 2.46 -12.74
C ASN A 36 0.63 2.43 -12.53
N TYR A 37 1.06 2.16 -11.29
CA TYR A 37 2.46 2.10 -10.84
C TYR A 37 3.24 3.43 -10.89
N ASN A 38 2.58 4.58 -11.09
CA ASN A 38 3.23 5.87 -11.10
C ASN A 38 3.59 6.35 -9.68
N ALA A 39 4.88 6.40 -9.38
CA ALA A 39 5.40 6.86 -8.09
C ALA A 39 5.17 8.36 -7.83
N ASN A 40 4.99 9.15 -8.88
CA ASN A 40 4.76 10.59 -8.80
C ASN A 40 3.27 10.95 -8.97
N ALA A 41 2.37 9.97 -8.92
CA ALA A 41 0.93 10.23 -9.02
C ALA A 41 0.46 11.12 -7.87
N ILE A 42 -0.36 12.13 -8.20
CA ILE A 42 -1.03 13.00 -7.25
C ILE A 42 -2.49 13.14 -7.68
N ASN A 43 -3.42 12.82 -6.79
CA ASN A 43 -4.84 13.04 -7.02
C ASN A 43 -5.22 14.47 -6.59
N HIS A 44 -5.77 15.26 -7.51
CA HIS A 44 -6.15 16.67 -7.28
C HIS A 44 -7.66 16.92 -7.24
N TRP A 45 -8.47 15.89 -7.40
CA TRP A 45 -9.90 16.04 -7.72
C TRP A 45 -10.83 15.46 -6.65
N ASP A 46 -10.29 14.73 -5.67
CA ASP A 46 -11.08 14.14 -4.58
C ASP A 46 -11.25 15.08 -3.37
N SER A 47 -12.01 14.61 -2.37
CA SER A 47 -12.27 15.36 -1.14
C SER A 47 -11.00 15.61 -0.30
N ASN A 48 -9.99 14.75 -0.41
CA ASN A 48 -8.72 14.92 0.29
C ASN A 48 -7.89 16.04 -0.34
N ALA A 49 -7.87 16.13 -1.67
CA ALA A 49 -7.27 17.21 -2.41
C ALA A 49 -7.94 18.55 -2.09
N ALA A 50 -9.28 18.60 -2.06
CA ALA A 50 -10.04 19.78 -1.65
C ALA A 50 -9.71 20.23 -0.21
N ARG A 51 -9.32 19.28 0.67
CA ARG A 51 -8.88 19.54 2.04
C ARG A 51 -7.37 19.84 2.17
N GLY A 52 -6.64 19.92 1.06
CA GLY A 52 -5.20 20.23 1.03
C GLY A 52 -4.26 19.04 1.33
N THR A 53 -4.78 17.83 1.46
CA THR A 53 -3.99 16.61 1.70
C THR A 53 -4.21 15.58 0.58
N PRO A 54 -3.86 15.89 -0.68
CA PRO A 54 -4.09 15.00 -1.80
C PRO A 54 -3.42 13.65 -1.60
N SER A 55 -4.04 12.60 -2.15
CA SER A 55 -3.46 11.26 -2.23
C SER A 55 -2.25 11.26 -3.18
N ARG A 56 -1.17 10.57 -2.80
CA ARG A 56 0.12 10.59 -3.50
C ARG A 56 0.74 9.21 -3.61
N GLY A 57 1.56 9.04 -4.64
CA GLY A 57 2.41 7.88 -4.78
C GLY A 57 1.71 6.66 -5.34
N VAL A 58 2.37 5.51 -5.21
CA VAL A 58 1.93 4.28 -5.84
C VAL A 58 0.67 3.73 -5.22
N TRP A 59 0.58 3.76 -3.90
CA TRP A 59 -0.57 3.26 -3.16
C TRP A 59 -1.54 4.39 -2.75
N GLN A 60 -1.38 5.58 -3.36
CA GLN A 60 -2.27 6.74 -3.20
C GLN A 60 -2.57 7.09 -1.73
N PHE A 61 -1.53 7.11 -0.88
CA PHE A 61 -1.68 7.55 0.50
C PHE A 61 -1.87 9.07 0.59
N ILE A 62 -2.75 9.51 1.49
CA ILE A 62 -2.69 10.88 2.01
C ILE A 62 -1.57 11.00 3.05
N ALA A 63 -0.97 12.18 3.13
CA ALA A 63 0.14 12.46 4.05
C ALA A 63 -0.07 12.02 5.52
N PRO A 64 -1.21 12.31 6.18
CA PRO A 64 -1.39 11.90 7.57
C PRO A 64 -1.47 10.38 7.76
N THR A 65 -2.04 9.65 6.80
CA THR A 65 -2.09 8.18 6.87
C THR A 65 -0.70 7.57 6.66
N PHE A 66 0.05 8.06 5.66
CA PHE A 66 1.44 7.62 5.47
C PHE A 66 2.28 7.85 6.73
N ALA A 67 2.18 9.03 7.35
CA ALA A 67 2.92 9.34 8.58
C ALA A 67 2.52 8.44 9.75
N ALA A 68 1.22 8.15 9.93
CA ALA A 68 0.73 7.32 11.03
C ALA A 68 1.19 5.85 10.93
N TYR A 69 1.37 5.34 9.71
CA TYR A 69 1.74 3.95 9.46
C TYR A 69 3.16 3.79 8.90
N HIS A 70 3.96 4.85 8.92
CA HIS A 70 5.34 4.85 8.44
C HIS A 70 6.18 3.80 9.17
N GLU A 71 7.12 3.18 8.44
CA GLU A 71 8.04 2.21 9.02
C GLU A 71 9.33 2.91 9.47
N PRO A 72 9.66 2.88 10.77
CA PRO A 72 10.91 3.44 11.27
C PRO A 72 12.12 2.87 10.52
N GLY A 73 13.07 3.74 10.18
CA GLY A 73 14.26 3.36 9.41
C GLY A 73 14.08 3.35 7.88
N THR A 74 12.88 3.66 7.37
CA THR A 74 12.65 3.92 5.93
C THR A 74 12.56 5.42 5.65
N SER A 75 12.63 5.81 4.36
CA SER A 75 12.50 7.21 3.93
C SER A 75 11.18 7.84 4.40
N THR A 76 11.19 9.11 4.77
CA THR A 76 9.98 9.89 5.09
C THR A 76 9.32 10.49 3.85
N ASN A 77 9.91 10.31 2.66
CA ASN A 77 9.31 10.74 1.41
C ASN A 77 8.14 9.83 1.03
N ILE A 78 6.94 10.40 0.92
CA ILE A 78 5.72 9.67 0.52
C ILE A 78 5.81 9.09 -0.90
N HIS A 79 6.74 9.53 -1.75
CA HIS A 79 6.96 8.96 -3.08
C HIS A 79 7.98 7.80 -3.08
N ASP A 80 8.65 7.53 -1.95
CA ASP A 80 9.56 6.39 -1.84
C ASP A 80 8.77 5.08 -1.85
N LEU A 81 9.17 4.17 -2.74
CA LEU A 81 8.43 2.92 -2.97
C LEU A 81 8.54 1.95 -1.81
N VAL A 82 9.70 1.87 -1.14
CA VAL A 82 9.91 0.95 -0.02
C VAL A 82 9.17 1.46 1.19
N ALA A 83 9.26 2.76 1.48
CA ALA A 83 8.54 3.38 2.58
C ALA A 83 7.02 3.24 2.42
N GLN A 84 6.47 3.51 1.22
CA GLN A 84 5.03 3.30 0.99
C GLN A 84 4.64 1.83 1.07
N ALA A 85 5.47 0.90 0.58
CA ALA A 85 5.17 -0.52 0.68
C ALA A 85 5.13 -0.98 2.15
N CYS A 86 6.08 -0.54 2.98
CA CYS A 86 6.04 -0.83 4.41
C CYS A 86 4.82 -0.18 5.08
N ALA A 87 4.51 1.08 4.74
CA ALA A 87 3.34 1.77 5.26
C ALA A 87 2.03 1.09 4.85
N PHE A 88 1.94 0.54 3.64
CA PHE A 88 0.80 -0.26 3.19
C PHE A 88 0.61 -1.52 4.04
N ILE A 89 1.69 -2.27 4.31
CA ILE A 89 1.61 -3.47 5.16
C ILE A 89 1.15 -3.08 6.58
N ASN A 90 1.70 -2.01 7.15
CA ASN A 90 1.31 -1.53 8.48
C ASN A 90 -0.15 -1.07 8.51
N TYR A 91 -0.59 -0.31 7.51
CA TYR A 91 -1.96 0.17 7.37
C TYR A 91 -2.95 -0.98 7.20
N ALA A 92 -2.66 -1.93 6.31
CA ALA A 92 -3.48 -3.12 6.10
C ALA A 92 -3.67 -3.93 7.39
N ARG A 93 -2.60 -4.09 8.17
CA ARG A 93 -2.65 -4.85 9.43
C ARG A 93 -3.31 -4.06 10.56
N GLY A 94 -2.96 -2.79 10.72
CA GLY A 94 -3.43 -1.97 11.85
C GLY A 94 -4.84 -1.42 11.69
N HIS A 95 -5.23 -1.02 10.47
CA HIS A 95 -6.55 -0.46 10.20
C HIS A 95 -7.58 -1.52 9.80
N TYR A 96 -7.21 -2.44 8.89
CA TYR A 96 -8.14 -3.45 8.38
C TYR A 96 -8.07 -4.79 9.11
N GLY A 97 -7.06 -5.05 9.93
CA GLY A 97 -6.89 -6.34 10.61
C GLY A 97 -6.41 -7.46 9.70
N VAL A 98 -5.69 -7.13 8.62
CA VAL A 98 -5.10 -8.14 7.72
C VAL A 98 -4.10 -9.01 8.51
N ALA A 99 -4.18 -10.33 8.30
CA ALA A 99 -3.30 -11.30 8.93
C ALA A 99 -1.85 -11.13 8.45
N ALA A 100 -0.88 -11.53 9.29
CA ALA A 100 0.54 -11.43 8.93
C ALA A 100 0.89 -12.20 7.64
N ASP A 101 0.17 -13.27 7.35
CA ASP A 101 0.35 -14.11 6.17
C ASP A 101 -0.46 -13.65 4.94
N ALA A 102 -1.15 -12.51 5.03
CA ALA A 102 -2.03 -11.94 4.01
C ALA A 102 -3.14 -12.87 3.48
N SER A 103 -3.50 -13.92 4.21
CA SER A 103 -4.55 -14.86 3.80
C SER A 103 -5.91 -14.20 3.56
N ASN A 104 -6.23 -13.15 4.33
CA ASN A 104 -7.49 -12.40 4.27
C ASN A 104 -7.37 -11.00 3.62
N LEU A 105 -6.24 -10.70 2.97
CA LEU A 105 -5.98 -9.36 2.41
C LEU A 105 -7.06 -8.92 1.39
N ALA A 106 -7.42 -9.80 0.45
CA ALA A 106 -8.40 -9.50 -0.57
C ALA A 106 -9.84 -9.41 -0.02
N ASP A 107 -10.12 -10.09 1.08
CA ASP A 107 -11.44 -10.06 1.71
C ASP A 107 -11.67 -8.71 2.41
N LEU A 108 -10.61 -8.15 2.99
CA LEU A 108 -10.64 -6.91 3.77
C LEU A 108 -10.35 -5.65 2.96
N ILE A 109 -9.54 -5.75 1.90
CA ILE A 109 -9.17 -4.63 1.04
C ILE A 109 -9.62 -4.93 -0.39
N GLN A 110 -10.74 -4.33 -0.80
CA GLN A 110 -11.34 -4.55 -2.12
C GLN A 110 -10.37 -4.27 -3.29
N GLN A 111 -9.50 -3.26 -3.14
CA GLN A 111 -8.50 -2.94 -4.16
C GLN A 111 -7.47 -4.07 -4.37
N ALA A 112 -7.32 -4.97 -3.40
CA ALA A 112 -6.48 -6.16 -3.49
C ALA A 112 -7.23 -7.40 -4.00
N ASP A 113 -8.55 -7.34 -4.26
CA ASP A 113 -9.32 -8.45 -4.82
C ASP A 113 -9.44 -8.34 -6.36
N PRO A 114 -8.85 -9.26 -7.15
CA PRO A 114 -8.94 -9.24 -8.60
C PRO A 114 -10.35 -9.57 -9.13
N ARG A 115 -11.21 -10.19 -8.33
CA ARG A 115 -12.57 -10.59 -8.73
C ARG A 115 -13.59 -9.49 -8.55
N ARG A 116 -13.24 -8.43 -7.81
CA ARG A 116 -14.08 -7.25 -7.58
C ARG A 116 -13.61 -6.10 -8.45
N SER A 117 -14.54 -5.26 -8.87
CA SER A 117 -14.21 -4.02 -9.57
C SER A 117 -13.36 -3.12 -8.67
N PRO A 118 -12.47 -2.29 -9.26
CA PRO A 118 -11.76 -1.26 -8.51
C PRO A 118 -12.75 -0.36 -7.76
N ARG A 119 -12.37 0.06 -6.56
CA ARG A 119 -13.11 1.04 -5.77
C ARG A 119 -12.12 1.99 -5.14
N GLY A 120 -12.22 3.28 -5.46
CA GLY A 120 -11.41 4.31 -4.83
C GLY A 120 -11.63 4.37 -3.31
N TYR A 121 -10.61 4.83 -2.59
CA TYR A 121 -10.70 5.14 -1.15
C TYR A 121 -11.68 6.28 -0.87
#